data_AF-A0A1G1DHK9-F1
#
_entry.id   AF-A0A1G1DHK9-F1
#
_cell.length_a   1.000
_cell.length_b   1.000
_cell.length_c   1.000
_cell.angle_alpha   90.00
_cell.angle_beta   90.00
_cell.angle_gamma   90.00
#
_symmetry.space_group_name_H-M   'P 1'
#
loop_
_entity.id
_entity.type
_entity.pdbx_description
1 polymer ?
#
loop_
_entity_poly.entity_id
_entity_poly.type
_entity_poly.pdbx_seq_one_letter_code
_entity_poly.pdbx_strand_id
1 'polypeptide(L)'
;MFILYTIVFTLVALLLETIVVNIFIQQGGVKPDFILIITVYSGLFLSKIKATNIGFTLGLIQDALSFKVAGVNSLSKCLIGFFIGSLREKLLSENLTVQCFFTFIATLFNGIVFLFFSNLISSSEIEPFFFLKSLLIQGIYNLMLAPLIFLVFNRIGVRYENRWKRAKFF
;
A
#
# COMPACT_ATOMS: atom_id res chain seq x y z
N MET A 1 17.98 10.43 9.60
CA MET A 1 16.64 10.80 10.14
C MET A 1 15.53 10.16 9.31
N PHE A 2 15.30 10.55 8.05
CA PHE A 2 14.21 10.01 7.20
C PHE A 2 14.15 8.47 7.13
N ILE A 3 15.29 7.83 6.82
CA ILE A 3 15.38 6.37 6.65
C ILE A 3 14.99 5.63 7.92
N LEU A 4 15.41 6.14 9.08
CA LEU A 4 15.07 5.56 10.40
C LEU A 4 13.56 5.63 10.66
N TYR A 5 12.89 6.75 10.33
CA TYR A 5 11.44 6.88 10.45
C TYR A 5 10.69 5.94 9.52
N THR A 6 11.12 5.79 8.26
CA THR A 6 10.50 4.83 7.34
C THR A 6 10.66 3.40 7.85
N ILE A 7 11.82 3.04 8.42
CA ILE A 7 12.06 1.69 8.97
C ILE A 7 11.19 1.44 10.20
N VAL A 8 11.17 2.37 11.16
CA VAL A 8 10.34 2.23 12.37
C VAL A 8 8.86 2.16 12.00
N PHE A 9 8.40 2.99 11.07
CA PHE A 9 7.01 2.94 10.63
C PHE A 9 6.67 1.64 9.92
N THR A 10 7.57 1.17 9.05
CA THR A 10 7.44 -0.13 8.39
C THR A 10 7.30 -1.24 9.43
N LEU A 11 8.14 -1.25 10.46
CA LEU A 11 8.09 -2.23 11.54
C LEU A 11 6.75 -2.14 12.31
N VAL A 12 6.28 -0.93 12.65
CA VAL A 12 4.99 -0.73 13.31
C VAL A 12 3.83 -1.22 12.44
N ALA A 13 3.88 -0.95 11.13
CA ALA A 13 2.86 -1.40 10.19
C ALA A 13 2.84 -2.92 10.03
N LEU A 14 4.01 -3.57 10.04
CA LEU A 14 4.13 -5.02 10.01
C LEU A 14 3.60 -5.66 11.31
N LEU A 15 3.88 -5.04 12.46
CA LEU A 15 3.33 -5.47 13.75
C LEU A 15 1.80 -5.29 13.79
N LEU A 16 1.29 -4.17 13.30
CA LEU A 16 -0.15 -3.95 13.18
C LEU A 16 -0.78 -4.94 12.22
N GLU A 17 -0.17 -5.23 11.07
CA GLU A 17 -0.69 -6.22 10.14
C GLU A 17 -0.76 -7.59 10.81
N THR A 18 0.29 -8.04 11.51
CA THR A 18 0.28 -9.35 12.19
C THR A 18 -0.73 -9.44 13.33
N ILE A 19 -0.92 -8.37 14.12
CA ILE A 19 -1.94 -8.30 15.18
C ILE A 19 -3.35 -8.33 14.59
N VAL A 20 -3.60 -7.51 13.56
CA VAL A 20 -4.91 -7.41 12.89
C VAL A 20 -5.23 -8.71 12.15
N VAL A 21 -4.26 -9.34 11.51
CA VAL A 21 -4.39 -10.68 10.92
C VAL A 21 -4.91 -11.67 11.96
N ASN A 22 -4.32 -11.69 13.16
CA ASN A 22 -4.71 -12.65 14.20
C ASN A 22 -6.15 -12.40 14.72
N ILE A 23 -6.56 -11.14 14.86
CA ILE A 23 -7.91 -10.78 15.32
C ILE A 23 -8.97 -11.03 14.25
N PHE A 24 -8.70 -10.68 12.99
CA PHE A 24 -9.68 -10.77 11.90
C PHE A 24 -9.83 -12.20 11.35
N ILE A 25 -8.75 -12.99 11.31
CA ILE A 25 -8.83 -14.39 10.90
C ILE A 25 -9.68 -15.20 11.88
N GLN A 26 -9.58 -14.92 13.19
CA GLN A 26 -10.42 -15.60 14.20
C GLN A 26 -11.92 -15.31 14.03
N GLN A 27 -12.29 -14.20 13.37
CA GLN A 27 -13.69 -13.83 13.12
C GLN A 27 -14.16 -14.10 11.68
N GLY A 28 -13.32 -14.71 10.83
CA GLY A 28 -13.64 -14.91 9.41
C GLY A 28 -13.74 -13.59 8.62
N GLY A 29 -13.16 -12.52 9.14
CA GLY A 29 -13.24 -11.17 8.58
C GLY A 29 -12.17 -10.88 7.53
N VAL A 30 -12.43 -9.89 6.69
CA VAL A 30 -11.48 -9.38 5.69
C VAL A 30 -10.49 -8.44 6.38
N LYS A 31 -9.18 -8.65 6.16
CA LYS A 31 -8.13 -7.81 6.74
C LYS A 31 -7.80 -6.58 5.87
N PRO A 32 -7.54 -5.40 6.45
CA PRO A 32 -6.94 -4.29 5.71
C PRO A 32 -5.47 -4.60 5.35
N ASP A 33 -4.97 -3.98 4.26
CA ASP A 33 -3.56 -4.08 3.84
C ASP A 33 -2.86 -2.75 4.14
N PHE A 34 -2.24 -2.66 5.32
CA PHE A 34 -1.51 -1.47 5.76
C PHE A 34 -0.29 -1.21 4.89
N ILE A 35 0.40 -2.24 4.40
CA ILE A 35 1.58 -2.09 3.55
C ILE A 35 1.20 -1.43 2.22
N LEU A 36 0.06 -1.81 1.65
CA LEU A 36 -0.48 -1.16 0.45
C LEU A 36 -0.77 0.32 0.70
N ILE A 37 -1.39 0.67 1.84
CA ILE A 37 -1.65 2.07 2.20
C ILE A 37 -0.34 2.88 2.27
N ILE A 38 0.71 2.30 2.87
CA ILE A 38 2.05 2.93 2.95
C ILE A 38 2.69 3.09 1.57
N THR A 39 2.51 2.09 0.71
CA THR A 39 3.01 2.12 -0.67
C THR A 39 2.33 3.26 -1.44
N VAL A 40 1.01 3.41 -1.32
CA VAL A 40 0.25 4.50 -1.94
C VAL A 40 0.67 5.85 -1.37
N TYR A 41 0.85 5.96 -0.05
CA TYR A 41 1.40 7.16 0.60
C TYR A 41 2.75 7.52 -0.01
N SER A 42 3.65 6.53 -0.14
CA SER A 42 4.96 6.76 -0.72
C SER A 42 4.89 7.25 -2.17
N GLY A 43 3.98 6.71 -2.97
CA GLY A 43 3.73 7.19 -4.33
C GLY A 43 3.26 8.64 -4.39
N LEU A 44 2.37 9.05 -3.47
CA LEU A 44 1.79 10.39 -3.46
C LEU A 44 2.73 11.46 -2.90
N PHE A 45 3.60 11.11 -1.94
CA PHE A 45 4.40 12.09 -1.20
C PHE A 45 5.91 12.05 -1.51
N LEU A 46 6.45 10.91 -1.97
CA LEU A 46 7.88 10.74 -2.27
C LEU A 46 8.18 10.75 -3.77
N SER A 47 9.48 10.75 -4.13
CA SER A 47 9.87 10.62 -5.53
C SER A 47 9.55 9.22 -6.06
N LYS A 48 9.27 9.12 -7.36
CA LYS A 48 9.02 7.86 -8.07
C LYS A 48 9.96 6.72 -7.66
N ILE A 49 11.27 6.96 -7.74
CA ILE A 49 12.29 5.96 -7.39
C ILE A 49 12.17 5.48 -5.94
N LYS A 50 11.94 6.42 -5.00
CA LYS A 50 11.76 6.08 -3.58
C LYS A 50 10.48 5.29 -3.36
N ALA A 51 9.37 5.68 -3.99
CA ALA A 51 8.09 4.99 -3.88
C ALA A 51 8.17 3.55 -4.42
N THR A 52 8.81 3.36 -5.58
CA THR A 52 9.03 2.04 -6.17
C THR A 52 9.90 1.17 -5.26
N ASN A 53 11.02 1.70 -4.75
CA ASN A 53 11.90 0.94 -3.87
C ASN A 53 11.21 0.57 -2.54
N ILE A 54 10.43 1.48 -1.96
CA ILE A 54 9.66 1.21 -0.74
C ILE A 54 8.59 0.14 -1.02
N GLY A 55 7.83 0.26 -2.10
CA GLY A 55 6.82 -0.74 -2.45
C GLY A 55 7.42 -2.13 -2.65
N PHE A 56 8.55 -2.22 -3.34
CA PHE A 56 9.27 -3.48 -3.56
C PHE A 56 9.78 -4.09 -2.25
N THR A 57 10.49 -3.31 -1.42
CA THR A 57 11.06 -3.84 -0.17
C THR A 57 9.97 -4.25 0.81
N LEU A 58 8.91 -3.45 0.94
CA LEU A 58 7.80 -3.78 1.81
C LEU A 58 7.02 -5.00 1.32
N GLY A 59 6.78 -5.11 0.01
CA GLY A 59 6.12 -6.27 -0.56
C GLY A 59 6.96 -7.54 -0.42
N LEU A 60 8.30 -7.46 -0.55
CA LEU A 60 9.19 -8.58 -0.24
C LEU A 60 9.09 -9.03 1.22
N ILE A 61 9.05 -8.08 2.15
CA ILE A 61 8.89 -8.41 3.58
C ILE A 61 7.53 -9.07 3.81
N GLN A 62 6.46 -8.57 3.18
CA GLN A 62 5.13 -9.17 3.29
C GLN A 62 5.09 -10.58 2.71
N ASP A 63 5.74 -10.81 1.58
CA ASP A 63 5.86 -12.13 0.97
C ASP A 63 6.60 -13.12 1.91
N ALA A 64 7.70 -12.68 2.52
CA ALA A 64 8.47 -13.47 3.48
C ALA A 64 7.66 -13.84 4.73
N LEU A 65 6.82 -12.93 5.23
CA LEU A 65 5.97 -13.16 6.41
C LEU A 65 4.72 -13.98 6.11
N SER A 66 4.22 -13.93 4.88
CA SER A 66 2.96 -14.61 4.52
C SER A 66 3.13 -16.11 4.34
N PHE A 67 4.37 -16.63 4.27
CA PHE A 67 4.70 -18.05 3.95
C PHE A 67 3.98 -18.58 2.68
N LYS A 68 3.52 -17.68 1.81
CA LYS A 68 2.80 -17.96 0.56
C LYS A 68 3.78 -17.86 -0.62
N VAL A 69 3.24 -17.79 -1.84
CA VAL A 69 3.99 -17.51 -3.06
C VAL A 69 4.85 -16.25 -2.88
N ALA A 70 6.16 -16.44 -2.89
CA ALA A 70 7.12 -15.35 -2.81
C ALA A 70 7.10 -14.51 -4.09
N GLY A 71 7.10 -13.19 -3.96
CA GLY A 71 7.26 -12.23 -5.05
C GLY A 71 5.96 -11.58 -5.56
N VAL A 72 4.78 -12.11 -5.22
CA VAL A 72 3.49 -11.55 -5.71
C VAL A 72 3.22 -10.18 -5.09
N ASN A 73 3.36 -10.04 -3.77
CA ASN A 73 3.15 -8.74 -3.12
C ASN A 73 4.26 -7.76 -3.47
N SER A 74 5.50 -8.24 -3.56
CA SER A 74 6.65 -7.44 -4.01
C SER A 74 6.41 -6.81 -5.38
N LEU A 75 6.03 -7.61 -6.37
CA LEU A 75 5.76 -7.13 -7.73
C LEU A 75 4.57 -6.18 -7.76
N SER A 76 3.48 -6.53 -7.09
CA SER A 76 2.29 -5.68 -7.06
C SER A 76 2.58 -4.30 -6.45
N LYS A 77 3.21 -4.26 -5.28
CA LYS A 77 3.50 -3.03 -4.55
C LYS A 77 4.58 -2.20 -5.24
N CYS A 78 5.55 -2.84 -5.90
CA CYS A 78 6.51 -2.17 -6.77
C CYS A 78 5.79 -1.40 -7.91
N LEU A 79 4.88 -2.07 -8.63
CA LEU A 79 4.10 -1.45 -9.71
C LEU A 79 3.21 -0.32 -9.21
N ILE A 80 2.49 -0.52 -8.10
CA ILE A 80 1.65 0.51 -7.48
C ILE A 80 2.50 1.74 -7.14
N GLY A 81 3.64 1.55 -6.46
CA GLY A 81 4.55 2.65 -6.12
C GLY A 81 5.09 3.37 -7.35
N PHE A 82 5.43 2.64 -8.42
CA PHE A 82 5.90 3.22 -9.68
C PHE A 82 4.83 4.06 -10.39
N PHE A 83 3.61 3.54 -10.54
CA PHE A 83 2.54 4.23 -11.25
C PHE A 83 2.10 5.49 -10.51
N ILE A 84 1.82 5.37 -9.22
CA ILE A 84 1.38 6.51 -8.39
C ILE A 84 2.51 7.54 -8.27
N GLY A 85 3.74 7.08 -8.03
CA GLY A 85 4.93 7.94 -7.98
C GLY A 85 5.21 8.67 -9.30
N SER A 86 4.83 8.11 -10.44
CA SER A 86 4.95 8.77 -11.75
C SER A 86 3.88 9.83 -11.98
N LEU A 87 2.67 9.63 -11.42
CA LEU A 87 1.55 10.56 -11.58
C LEU A 87 1.56 11.70 -10.55
N ARG A 88 2.38 11.59 -9.50
CA ARG A 88 2.48 12.53 -8.38
C ARG A 88 2.45 14.00 -8.77
N GLU A 89 3.22 14.44 -9.78
CA GLU A 89 3.31 15.86 -10.16
C GLU A 89 1.98 16.44 -10.64
N LYS A 90 1.08 15.59 -11.12
CA LYS A 90 -0.26 15.98 -11.59
C LYS A 90 -1.34 15.82 -10.51
N LEU A 91 -1.00 15.25 -9.36
CA LEU A 91 -1.95 14.87 -8.31
C LEU A 91 -1.90 15.85 -7.13
N LEU A 92 -3.07 16.32 -6.72
CA LEU A 92 -3.24 17.05 -5.48
C LEU A 92 -3.22 16.06 -4.30
N SER A 93 -2.02 15.65 -3.87
CA SER A 93 -1.81 14.62 -2.84
C SER A 93 -2.42 14.96 -1.47
N GLU A 94 -2.75 16.22 -1.21
CA GLU A 94 -3.41 16.68 0.02
C GLU A 94 -4.93 16.47 -0.01
N ASN A 95 -5.53 16.29 -1.18
CA ASN A 95 -6.96 16.07 -1.29
C ASN A 95 -7.32 14.66 -0.80
N LEU A 96 -8.22 14.59 0.18
CA LEU A 96 -8.75 13.33 0.70
C LEU A 96 -9.31 12.44 -0.43
N THR A 97 -9.99 13.03 -1.40
CA THR A 97 -10.53 12.31 -2.56
C THR A 97 -9.45 11.58 -3.35
N VAL A 98 -8.28 12.22 -3.56
CA VAL A 98 -7.16 11.61 -4.28
C VAL A 98 -6.58 10.45 -3.48
N GLN A 99 -6.39 10.63 -2.18
CA GLN A 99 -5.85 9.59 -1.28
C GLN A 99 -6.76 8.34 -1.27
N CYS A 100 -8.07 8.56 -1.09
CA CYS A 100 -9.07 7.48 -1.12
C CYS A 100 -9.13 6.78 -2.47
N PHE A 101 -9.17 7.54 -3.56
CA PHE A 101 -9.28 7.02 -4.93
C PHE A 101 -8.08 6.14 -5.30
N PHE A 102 -6.86 6.64 -5.09
CA PHE A 102 -5.65 5.87 -5.42
C PHE A 102 -5.47 4.66 -4.50
N THR A 103 -5.86 4.76 -3.23
CA THR A 103 -5.81 3.60 -2.33
C THR A 103 -6.77 2.51 -2.78
N PHE A 104 -8.01 2.88 -3.12
CA PHE A 104 -9.00 1.92 -3.59
C PHE A 104 -8.57 1.25 -4.90
N ILE A 105 -8.11 2.02 -5.88
CA ILE A 105 -7.61 1.46 -7.15
C ILE A 105 -6.41 0.56 -6.92
N ALA A 106 -5.48 0.95 -6.05
CA ALA A 106 -4.33 0.12 -5.69
C ALA A 106 -4.77 -1.21 -5.06
N THR A 107 -5.82 -1.22 -4.22
CA THR A 107 -6.35 -2.48 -3.66
C THR A 107 -6.95 -3.40 -4.73
N LEU A 108 -7.72 -2.84 -5.68
CA LEU A 108 -8.26 -3.61 -6.80
C LEU A 108 -7.12 -4.20 -7.63
N PHE A 109 -6.12 -3.39 -7.96
CA PHE A 109 -4.96 -3.81 -8.72
C PHE A 109 -4.18 -4.93 -8.00
N ASN A 110 -3.93 -4.78 -6.70
CA ASN A 110 -3.26 -5.80 -5.90
C ASN A 110 -4.01 -7.14 -5.91
N GLY A 111 -5.34 -7.10 -5.82
CA GLY A 111 -6.15 -8.31 -5.89
C GLY A 111 -6.21 -8.95 -7.28
N ILE A 112 -6.20 -8.16 -8.37
CA ILE A 112 -6.09 -8.68 -9.74
C ILE A 112 -4.75 -9.39 -9.94
N VAL A 113 -3.65 -8.78 -9.48
CA VAL A 113 -2.31 -9.40 -9.52
C VAL A 113 -2.33 -10.70 -8.72
N PHE A 114 -2.93 -10.70 -7.52
CA PHE A 114 -3.04 -11.92 -6.71
C PHE A 114 -3.81 -13.04 -7.42
N LEU A 115 -4.97 -12.75 -8.02
CA LEU A 115 -5.76 -13.73 -8.78
C LEU A 115 -4.99 -14.31 -9.96
N PHE A 116 -4.30 -13.44 -10.70
CA PHE A 116 -3.51 -13.85 -11.85
C PHE A 116 -2.43 -14.86 -11.45
N PHE A 117 -1.68 -14.56 -10.38
CA PHE A 117 -0.64 -15.45 -9.88
C PHE A 117 -1.17 -16.71 -9.18
N SER A 118 -2.29 -16.61 -8.45
CA SER A 118 -2.87 -17.78 -7.79
C SER A 118 -3.33 -18.82 -8.81
N ASN A 119 -3.96 -18.38 -9.91
CA ASN A 119 -4.43 -19.27 -10.97
C ASN A 119 -3.27 -19.95 -11.73
N LEU A 120 -2.09 -19.34 -11.78
CA LEU A 120 -0.91 -19.91 -12.44
C LEU A 120 -0.21 -20.99 -11.60
N ILE A 121 -0.24 -20.84 -10.27
CA ILE A 121 0.59 -21.65 -9.36
C ILE A 121 -0.21 -22.75 -8.68
N SER A 122 -1.48 -22.47 -8.36
CA SER A 122 -2.36 -23.40 -7.68
C SER A 122 -3.61 -23.58 -8.51
N SER A 123 -3.89 -24.82 -8.94
CA SER A 123 -5.19 -25.23 -9.48
C SER A 123 -6.27 -25.26 -8.38
N SER A 124 -6.25 -24.28 -7.48
CA SER A 124 -7.26 -24.11 -6.44
C SER A 124 -8.45 -23.41 -7.09
N GLU A 125 -9.62 -24.02 -6.99
CA GLU A 125 -10.89 -23.41 -7.37
C GLU A 125 -11.21 -22.27 -6.40
N ILE A 126 -10.63 -21.09 -6.64
CA ILE A 126 -11.01 -19.88 -5.92
C ILE A 126 -12.35 -19.45 -6.49
N GLU A 127 -13.41 -19.59 -5.67
CA GLU A 127 -14.74 -19.06 -5.97
C GLU A 127 -14.66 -17.55 -6.28
N PRO A 128 -14.81 -17.12 -7.55
CA PRO A 128 -14.53 -15.75 -7.96
C PRO A 128 -15.42 -14.73 -7.25
N PHE A 129 -16.66 -15.13 -6.95
CA PHE A 129 -17.63 -14.29 -6.26
C PHE A 129 -17.21 -13.97 -4.82
N PHE A 130 -16.76 -14.98 -4.07
CA PHE A 130 -16.30 -14.79 -2.69
C PHE A 130 -15.04 -13.94 -2.63
N PHE A 131 -14.11 -14.16 -3.57
CA PHE A 131 -12.89 -13.37 -3.66
C PHE A 131 -13.19 -11.90 -4.00
N LEU A 132 -14.03 -11.63 -5.00
CA LEU A 132 -14.44 -10.26 -5.37
C LEU A 132 -15.12 -9.54 -4.20
N LYS A 133 -16.02 -10.23 -3.48
CA LYS A 133 -16.65 -9.67 -2.28
C LYS A 133 -15.62 -9.31 -1.22
N SER A 134 -14.68 -10.22 -0.93
CA SER A 134 -13.60 -9.99 0.04
C SER A 134 -12.73 -8.79 -0.36
N LEU A 135 -12.33 -8.73 -1.63
CA LEU A 135 -11.52 -7.65 -2.19
C LEU A 135 -12.21 -6.29 -2.12
N LEU A 136 -13.52 -6.22 -2.39
CA LEU A 136 -14.29 -4.98 -2.26
C LEU A 136 -14.38 -4.50 -0.81
N ILE A 137 -14.63 -5.43 0.13
CA ILE A 137 -14.64 -5.12 1.58
C ILE A 137 -13.26 -4.62 2.02
N GLN A 138 -12.18 -5.26 1.55
CA GLN A 138 -10.81 -4.83 1.83
C GLN A 138 -10.54 -3.43 1.28
N GLY A 139 -11.01 -3.14 0.07
CA GLY A 139 -10.93 -1.83 -0.55
C GLY A 139 -11.63 -0.76 0.27
N ILE A 140 -12.82 -1.05 0.82
CA ILE A 140 -13.56 -0.13 1.70
C ILE A 140 -12.77 0.12 2.99
N TYR A 141 -12.25 -0.93 3.64
CA TYR A 141 -11.42 -0.75 4.84
C TYR A 141 -10.19 0.10 4.58
N ASN A 142 -9.47 -0.18 3.50
CA ASN A 142 -8.29 0.59 3.13
C ASN A 142 -8.65 2.04 2.76
N LEU A 143 -9.77 2.27 2.08
CA LEU A 143 -10.27 3.60 1.76
C LEU A 143 -10.60 4.41 3.01
N MET A 144 -11.21 3.80 4.04
CA MET A 144 -11.51 4.48 5.30
C MET A 144 -10.25 4.73 6.14
N LEU A 145 -9.31 3.78 6.15
CA LEU A 145 -8.09 3.87 6.96
C LEU A 145 -7.02 4.77 6.34
N ALA A 146 -6.95 4.87 5.01
CA ALA A 146 -5.90 5.61 4.33
C ALA A 146 -5.81 7.09 4.76
N PRO A 147 -6.89 7.89 4.79
CA PRO A 147 -6.83 9.27 5.27
C PRO A 147 -6.27 9.39 6.69
N LEU A 148 -6.70 8.51 7.58
CA LEU A 148 -6.27 8.52 8.99
C LEU A 148 -4.79 8.22 9.11
N ILE A 149 -4.32 7.19 8.41
CA ILE A 149 -2.90 6.81 8.36
C ILE A 149 -2.08 7.95 7.74
N PHE A 150 -2.54 8.54 6.64
CA PHE A 150 -1.84 9.63 5.95
C PHE A 150 -1.71 10.88 6.84
N LEU A 151 -2.74 11.20 7.63
CA LEU A 151 -2.67 12.28 8.62
C LEU A 151 -1.61 12.01 9.68
N VAL A 152 -1.57 10.79 10.22
CA VAL A 152 -0.55 10.39 11.20
C VAL A 152 0.85 10.48 10.58
N PHE A 153 1.02 9.98 9.36
CA PHE A 153 2.28 10.09 8.62
C PHE A 153 2.71 11.53 8.37
N ASN A 154 1.79 12.41 8.00
CA ASN A 154 2.10 13.82 7.75
C ASN A 154 2.43 14.57 9.05
N ARG A 155 1.95 14.10 10.21
CA ARG A 155 2.28 14.65 11.53
C ARG A 155 3.64 14.19 12.04
N ILE A 156 3.94 12.90 11.91
CA ILE A 156 5.18 12.28 12.41
C ILE A 156 6.33 12.51 11.44
N GLY A 157 6.05 12.32 10.15
CA GLY A 157 6.92 12.65 9.04
C GLY A 157 6.97 14.16 8.87
N VAL A 158 7.75 14.79 9.73
CA VAL A 158 8.32 16.14 9.60
C VAL A 158 8.23 16.61 8.15
N ARG A 159 7.20 17.43 7.86
CA ARG A 159 7.11 18.41 6.76
C ARG A 159 8.23 18.19 5.73
N TYR A 160 8.08 17.18 4.87
CA TYR A 160 9.15 16.63 4.03
C TYR A 160 9.69 17.67 3.03
N GLU A 161 10.56 18.52 3.57
CA GLU A 161 11.64 19.28 2.96
C GLU A 161 11.40 19.72 1.51
N ASN A 162 10.79 20.90 1.39
CA ASN A 162 10.64 21.71 0.17
C ASN A 162 9.56 21.24 -0.82
N ARG A 163 8.33 21.73 -0.64
CA ARG A 163 7.67 22.40 -1.78
C ARG A 163 8.58 23.57 -2.20
N TRP A 164 9.55 23.33 -3.07
CA TRP A 164 10.08 24.33 -3.98
C TRP A 164 10.58 25.69 -3.41
N LYS A 165 11.76 25.69 -2.78
CA LYS A 165 12.74 26.79 -3.02
C LYS A 165 13.22 26.85 -4.50
N ARG A 166 12.57 26.12 -5.43
CA ARG A 166 12.89 25.98 -6.87
C ARG A 166 11.70 26.24 -7.82
N ALA A 167 10.58 26.79 -7.35
CA ALA A 167 9.82 27.72 -8.19
C ALA A 167 10.59 29.05 -8.36
N LYS A 168 11.87 29.07 -7.92
CA LYS A 168 12.83 30.15 -8.03
C LYS A 168 13.73 30.04 -9.27
N PHE A 169 13.57 29.05 -10.14
CA PHE A 169 14.23 29.04 -11.44
C PHE A 169 13.33 28.34 -12.47
N PHE A 170 12.82 29.15 -13.39
CA PHE A 170 11.90 28.87 -14.52
C PHE A 170 10.41 29.00 -14.20
#